data_AF-A0A8H6GXF6-F1
#
_entry.id   AF-A0A8H6GXF6-F1
#
_cell.length_a   1.000
_cell.length_b   1.000
_cell.length_c   1.000
_cell.angle_alpha   90.00
_cell.angle_beta   90.00
_cell.angle_gamma   90.00
#
_symmetry.space_group_name_H-M   'P 1'
#
loop_
_entity.id
_entity.type
_entity.pdbx_description
1 polymer ?
#
loop_
_entity_poly.entity_id
_entity_poly.type
_entity_poly.pdbx_seq_one_letter_code
_entity_poly.pdbx_strand_id
1 'polypeptide(L)'
;MEVSQDAAHATIVNRTANIPKLKAIESTRHTNAYINALEARVASLEKQLAQRNGDVGTPDSAKNSSNCDHEEVAFVTNTQASQPALNSATSEEEMDDLANALGCFTLGEIGELRYFGASSNFSIVHNHAIKVPSSIQARNRGIEAANNMPDFITPSDELRDHLLEIFWRWQNSWQYIVPRELFVRDLYVEKNGRYCTPLLMAAILAMSSRYSPRLELRTDPDDANTAGEAFAAQAKTMLHYECEAPTTSTVQATALLGLYWATIDNEGLGFMYIGMATRMAMNLGLHCDCSPYASKGLVSDDDVEARNVTFWGVYVLDKFYCLGMGRPASIQEYNITTTKPKGLVQHSPLLSDHQLEISTPFPTSHILENSMYTCELLIATSEVIDQL
;
A
#
# COMPACT_ATOMS: atom_id res chain seq x y z
N MET A 1 49.04 -34.89 -3.48
CA MET A 1 47.81 -34.86 -2.66
C MET A 1 46.76 -34.09 -3.46
N GLU A 2 46.42 -34.62 -4.64
CA GLU A 2 45.74 -33.86 -5.71
C GLU A 2 44.87 -34.79 -6.58
N VAL A 3 44.50 -35.97 -6.05
CA VAL A 3 43.71 -36.99 -6.77
C VAL A 3 42.35 -37.24 -6.09
N SER A 4 41.97 -36.41 -5.11
CA SER A 4 40.74 -36.62 -4.31
C SER A 4 39.65 -35.56 -4.51
N GLN A 5 39.87 -34.51 -5.31
CA GLN A 5 38.84 -33.47 -5.56
C GLN A 5 37.93 -33.78 -6.76
N ASP A 6 38.43 -34.47 -7.79
CA ASP A 6 37.64 -34.75 -8.99
C ASP A 6 36.56 -35.83 -8.80
N ALA A 7 36.76 -36.77 -7.87
CA ALA A 7 35.75 -37.78 -7.53
C ALA A 7 34.58 -37.19 -6.71
N ALA A 8 34.83 -36.13 -5.94
CA ALA A 8 33.79 -35.43 -5.17
C ALA A 8 32.91 -34.57 -6.09
N HIS A 9 33.49 -33.94 -7.12
CA HIS A 9 32.74 -33.14 -8.10
C HIS A 9 31.81 -34.00 -8.98
N ALA A 10 32.25 -35.19 -9.41
CA ALA A 10 31.41 -36.08 -10.22
C ALA A 10 30.21 -36.68 -9.44
N THR A 11 30.33 -36.83 -8.12
CA THR A 11 29.28 -37.40 -7.27
C THR A 11 28.18 -36.38 -6.93
N ILE A 12 28.51 -35.09 -6.90
CA ILE A 12 27.54 -34.00 -6.61
C ILE A 12 26.72 -33.65 -7.87
N VAL A 13 27.33 -33.69 -9.06
CA VAL A 13 26.64 -33.41 -10.34
C VAL A 13 25.64 -34.52 -10.70
N ASN A 14 25.92 -35.78 -10.38
CA ASN A 14 24.98 -36.89 -10.64
C ASN A 14 23.83 -37.01 -9.62
N ARG A 15 23.91 -36.36 -8.45
CA ARG A 15 22.81 -36.31 -7.48
C ARG A 15 21.82 -35.17 -7.71
N THR A 16 22.19 -34.16 -8.50
CA THR A 16 21.32 -33.02 -8.86
C THR A 16 20.54 -33.23 -10.16
N ALA A 17 20.89 -34.25 -10.95
CA ALA A 17 20.23 -34.55 -12.22
C ALA A 17 18.90 -35.31 -12.11
N ASN A 18 18.44 -35.66 -10.91
CA ASN A 18 17.22 -36.47 -10.71
C ASN A 18 16.32 -35.96 -9.58
N ILE A 19 16.25 -34.64 -9.40
CA ILE A 19 15.19 -34.02 -8.61
C ILE A 19 13.98 -33.89 -9.56
N PRO A 20 12.87 -34.60 -9.33
CA PRO A 20 11.65 -34.33 -10.08
C PRO A 20 11.32 -32.85 -9.88
N LYS A 21 11.05 -32.12 -10.95
CA LYS A 21 10.45 -30.79 -10.88
C LYS A 21 9.12 -30.91 -10.14
N LEU A 22 9.17 -30.89 -8.81
CA LEU A 22 8.06 -30.52 -7.96
C LEU A 22 7.81 -29.06 -8.31
N LYS A 23 6.91 -28.82 -9.26
CA LYS A 23 6.06 -27.65 -9.19
C LYS A 23 5.48 -27.70 -7.78
N ALA A 24 6.06 -26.93 -6.88
CA ALA A 24 5.36 -26.56 -5.67
C ALA A 24 4.02 -26.03 -6.18
N ILE A 25 2.95 -26.78 -5.90
CA ILE A 25 1.63 -26.19 -5.89
C ILE A 25 1.79 -25.14 -4.80
N GLU A 26 2.03 -23.90 -5.21
CA GLU A 26 1.96 -22.75 -4.31
C GLU A 26 0.59 -22.87 -3.66
N SER A 27 0.58 -23.37 -2.43
CA SER A 27 -0.59 -23.34 -1.58
C SER A 27 -0.70 -21.89 -1.11
N THR A 28 -0.95 -20.96 -2.04
CA THR A 28 -1.39 -19.62 -1.70
C THR A 28 -2.66 -19.81 -0.90
N ARG A 29 -2.56 -19.60 0.41
CA ARG A 29 -3.70 -19.68 1.30
C ARG A 29 -4.62 -18.51 1.00
N HIS A 30 -5.49 -18.68 0.02
CA HIS A 30 -6.43 -17.65 -0.37
C HIS A 30 -7.42 -17.38 0.77
N THR A 31 -7.81 -16.12 0.94
CA THR A 31 -8.82 -15.77 1.94
C THR A 31 -10.15 -16.44 1.59
N ASN A 32 -10.93 -16.85 2.60
CA ASN A 32 -12.24 -17.46 2.36
C ASN A 32 -13.16 -16.52 1.54
N ALA A 33 -13.01 -15.20 1.70
CA ALA A 33 -13.71 -14.21 0.88
C ALA A 33 -13.32 -14.31 -0.61
N TYR A 34 -12.01 -14.46 -0.91
CA TYR A 34 -11.54 -14.66 -2.27
C TYR A 34 -12.05 -15.97 -2.88
N ILE A 35 -12.03 -17.07 -2.10
CA ILE A 35 -12.56 -18.36 -2.54
C ILE A 35 -14.06 -18.23 -2.87
N ASN A 36 -14.85 -17.66 -1.97
CA ASN A 36 -16.29 -17.46 -2.17
C ASN A 36 -16.58 -16.53 -3.36
N ALA A 37 -15.79 -15.45 -3.54
CA ALA A 37 -15.94 -14.56 -4.69
C ALA A 37 -15.62 -15.25 -6.02
N LEU A 38 -14.62 -16.14 -6.03
CA LEU A 38 -14.30 -16.98 -7.18
C LEU A 38 -15.42 -17.95 -7.50
N GLU A 39 -15.95 -18.63 -6.49
CA GLU A 39 -17.09 -19.55 -6.65
C GLU A 39 -18.32 -18.82 -7.22
N ALA A 40 -18.62 -17.63 -6.71
CA ALA A 40 -19.71 -16.79 -7.23
C ALA A 40 -19.46 -16.35 -8.69
N ARG A 41 -18.22 -15.97 -9.02
CA ARG A 41 -17.84 -15.61 -10.40
C ARG A 41 -17.97 -16.80 -11.36
N VAL A 42 -17.51 -17.97 -10.94
CA VAL A 42 -17.64 -19.21 -11.71
C VAL A 42 -19.11 -19.51 -11.97
N ALA A 43 -19.97 -19.46 -10.94
CA ALA A 43 -21.40 -19.69 -11.09
C ALA A 43 -22.08 -18.69 -12.04
N SER A 44 -21.69 -17.40 -12.01
CA SER A 44 -22.20 -16.39 -12.93
C SER A 44 -21.78 -16.67 -14.38
N LEU A 45 -20.50 -17.00 -14.60
CA LEU A 45 -19.97 -17.34 -15.93
C LEU A 45 -20.62 -18.62 -16.49
N GLU A 46 -20.84 -19.63 -15.65
CA GLU A 46 -21.54 -20.87 -16.01
C GLU A 46 -23.00 -20.58 -16.44
N LYS A 47 -23.69 -19.70 -15.71
CA LYS A 47 -25.06 -19.28 -16.06
C LYS A 47 -25.10 -18.53 -17.40
N GLN A 48 -24.14 -17.65 -17.66
CA GLN A 48 -24.02 -16.93 -18.94
C GLN A 48 -23.71 -17.89 -20.10
N LEU A 49 -22.84 -18.88 -19.88
CA LEU A 49 -22.54 -19.92 -20.87
C LEU A 49 -23.76 -20.80 -21.15
N ALA A 50 -24.53 -21.16 -20.14
CA ALA A 50 -25.77 -21.94 -20.30
C ALA A 50 -26.83 -21.17 -21.11
N GLN A 51 -26.97 -19.87 -20.88
CA GLN A 51 -27.87 -19.01 -21.66
C GLN A 51 -27.43 -18.89 -23.13
N ARG A 52 -26.12 -18.83 -23.40
CA ARG A 52 -25.57 -18.73 -24.75
C ARG A 52 -25.60 -20.05 -25.53
N ASN A 53 -25.51 -21.19 -24.83
CA ASN A 53 -25.62 -22.52 -25.42
C ASN A 53 -27.07 -22.99 -25.62
N GLY A 54 -28.04 -22.35 -24.96
CA GLY A 54 -29.47 -22.62 -25.14
C GLY A 54 -30.06 -22.07 -26.44
N ASP A 55 -29.34 -21.21 -27.16
CA ASP A 55 -29.84 -20.49 -28.35
C ASP A 55 -29.39 -21.12 -29.69
N VAL A 56 -28.80 -22.32 -29.66
CA VAL A 56 -28.46 -23.09 -30.87
C VAL A 56 -29.32 -24.35 -30.98
N GLY A 57 -30.55 -24.14 -31.48
CA GLY A 57 -31.20 -25.00 -32.46
C GLY A 57 -31.95 -26.24 -31.97
N THR A 58 -33.29 -26.22 -32.11
CA THR A 58 -34.01 -27.28 -32.84
C THR A 58 -35.40 -26.78 -33.30
N PRO A 59 -35.90 -27.20 -34.48
CA PRO A 59 -36.99 -26.53 -35.19
C PRO A 59 -38.40 -27.05 -34.89
N ASP A 60 -39.37 -26.17 -35.14
CA ASP A 60 -40.82 -26.31 -35.06
C ASP A 60 -41.41 -27.66 -35.49
N SER A 61 -42.40 -28.13 -34.71
CA SER A 61 -43.47 -29.01 -35.18
C SER A 61 -44.71 -28.90 -34.29
N ALA A 62 -45.78 -28.31 -34.83
CA ALA A 62 -47.11 -28.22 -34.24
C ALA A 62 -47.85 -29.58 -34.19
N LYS A 63 -48.71 -29.79 -33.17
CA LYS A 63 -50.13 -30.20 -33.28
C LYS A 63 -50.80 -30.60 -31.94
N ASN A 64 -51.84 -29.82 -31.60
CA ASN A 64 -53.23 -30.14 -31.21
C ASN A 64 -53.67 -31.12 -30.08
N SER A 65 -54.66 -30.58 -29.34
CA SER A 65 -55.84 -31.18 -28.66
C SER A 65 -55.59 -31.87 -27.30
N SER A 66 -56.41 -31.74 -26.24
CA SER A 66 -57.84 -31.37 -26.08
C SER A 66 -58.22 -31.16 -24.58
N ASN A 67 -59.08 -30.17 -24.29
CA ASN A 67 -60.26 -30.09 -23.36
C ASN A 67 -60.28 -30.89 -22.02
N CYS A 68 -60.80 -30.43 -20.86
CA CYS A 68 -62.04 -29.70 -20.47
C CYS A 68 -61.85 -29.17 -19.02
N ASP A 69 -62.16 -27.91 -18.68
CA ASP A 69 -63.43 -27.32 -18.15
C ASP A 69 -63.50 -27.21 -16.61
N HIS A 70 -63.46 -25.97 -16.08
CA HIS A 70 -64.52 -25.37 -15.25
C HIS A 70 -64.23 -23.89 -14.90
N GLU A 71 -65.10 -23.01 -15.42
CA GLU A 71 -65.41 -21.62 -15.02
C GLU A 71 -66.04 -21.57 -13.59
N GLU A 72 -66.19 -20.48 -12.82
CA GLU A 72 -66.24 -19.01 -13.00
C GLU A 72 -66.05 -18.36 -11.59
N VAL A 73 -65.17 -17.37 -11.36
CA VAL A 73 -65.31 -15.88 -11.37
C VAL A 73 -66.19 -15.21 -10.29
N ALA A 74 -65.56 -14.31 -9.52
CA ALA A 74 -66.06 -12.97 -9.12
C ALA A 74 -64.82 -12.07 -8.85
N PHE A 75 -64.41 -11.14 -9.74
CA PHE A 75 -64.85 -9.73 -9.95
C PHE A 75 -64.63 -8.82 -8.72
N VAL A 76 -63.94 -7.66 -8.67
CA VAL A 76 -63.10 -6.76 -9.54
C VAL A 76 -62.52 -5.70 -8.55
N THR A 77 -61.35 -5.06 -8.66
CA THR A 77 -61.01 -3.92 -9.56
C THR A 77 -59.54 -3.47 -9.38
N ASN A 78 -58.82 -3.34 -10.50
CA ASN A 78 -57.82 -2.32 -10.89
C ASN A 78 -56.81 -1.74 -9.88
N THR A 79 -55.50 -1.91 -10.16
CA THR A 79 -54.64 -0.79 -10.60
C THR A 79 -53.41 -1.29 -11.36
N GLN A 80 -53.06 -0.56 -12.42
CA GLN A 80 -51.98 -0.83 -13.37
C GLN A 80 -50.58 -0.78 -12.73
N ALA A 81 -49.68 -1.68 -13.14
CA ALA A 81 -48.24 -1.47 -13.05
C ALA A 81 -47.57 -1.98 -14.32
N SER A 82 -47.13 -1.04 -15.15
CA SER A 82 -46.36 -1.24 -16.37
C SER A 82 -45.06 -2.01 -16.09
N GLN A 83 -44.76 -3.01 -16.92
CA GLN A 83 -43.44 -3.63 -16.96
C GLN A 83 -42.37 -2.60 -17.36
N PRO A 84 -41.22 -2.49 -16.66
CA PRO A 84 -40.04 -1.89 -17.26
C PRO A 84 -39.28 -2.94 -18.06
N ALA A 85 -38.87 -2.51 -19.25
CA ALA A 85 -38.06 -3.26 -20.20
C ALA A 85 -36.74 -3.74 -19.58
N LEU A 86 -36.32 -4.92 -20.06
CA LEU A 86 -35.04 -5.56 -19.77
C LEU A 86 -33.89 -4.69 -20.32
N ASN A 87 -33.35 -3.80 -19.48
CA ASN A 87 -32.16 -3.02 -19.79
C ASN A 87 -30.91 -3.84 -19.46
N SER A 88 -30.00 -3.91 -20.43
CA SER A 88 -28.70 -4.59 -20.42
C SER A 88 -27.64 -3.91 -19.52
N ALA A 89 -28.03 -3.44 -18.33
CA ALA A 89 -27.14 -2.74 -17.39
C ALA A 89 -26.64 -3.65 -16.23
N THR A 90 -27.16 -4.87 -16.13
CA THR A 90 -26.96 -5.74 -14.95
C THR A 90 -25.57 -6.36 -14.80
N SER A 91 -24.71 -6.34 -15.83
CA SER A 91 -23.40 -7.00 -15.73
C SER A 91 -22.32 -6.18 -15.03
N GLU A 92 -22.39 -4.85 -15.06
CA GLU A 92 -21.41 -3.98 -14.38
C GLU A 92 -21.76 -3.78 -12.91
N GLU A 93 -23.05 -3.61 -12.59
CA GLU A 93 -23.53 -3.51 -11.20
C GLU A 93 -23.30 -4.82 -10.42
N GLU A 94 -23.59 -5.99 -11.01
CA GLU A 94 -23.32 -7.29 -10.37
C GLU A 94 -21.81 -7.54 -10.14
N MET A 95 -20.94 -6.91 -10.94
CA MET A 95 -19.50 -7.05 -10.81
C MET A 95 -18.88 -6.07 -9.80
N ASP A 96 -19.43 -4.86 -9.68
CA ASP A 96 -19.11 -3.94 -8.58
C ASP A 96 -19.61 -4.51 -7.23
N ASP A 97 -20.77 -5.18 -7.20
CA ASP A 97 -21.27 -5.91 -6.02
C ASP A 97 -20.36 -7.08 -5.60
N LEU A 98 -19.76 -7.78 -6.56
CA LEU A 98 -18.78 -8.84 -6.30
C LEU A 98 -17.40 -8.29 -5.89
N ALA A 99 -16.99 -7.13 -6.42
CA ALA A 99 -15.78 -6.44 -5.97
C ALA A 99 -15.92 -5.95 -4.52
N ASN A 100 -17.12 -5.48 -4.13
CA ASN A 100 -17.45 -5.15 -2.73
C ASN A 100 -17.37 -6.37 -1.81
N ALA A 101 -17.54 -7.60 -2.32
CA ALA A 101 -17.34 -8.83 -1.57
C ALA A 101 -15.87 -9.11 -1.19
N LEU A 102 -14.91 -8.36 -1.73
CA LEU A 102 -13.48 -8.42 -1.37
C LEU A 102 -13.03 -7.27 -0.44
N GLY A 103 -13.95 -6.39 -0.05
CA GLY A 103 -13.68 -5.16 0.69
C GLY A 103 -13.90 -3.93 -0.18
N CYS A 104 -14.19 -2.80 0.46
CA CYS A 104 -14.54 -1.55 -0.22
C CYS A 104 -13.58 -0.43 0.18
N PHE A 105 -13.24 0.42 -0.79
CA PHE A 105 -12.59 1.69 -0.51
C PHE A 105 -13.59 2.84 -0.44
N THR A 106 -13.45 3.65 0.60
CA THR A 106 -14.11 4.95 0.72
C THR A 106 -13.14 6.07 0.34
N LEU A 107 -13.62 7.03 -0.44
CA LEU A 107 -12.84 8.18 -0.89
C LEU A 107 -12.95 9.32 0.15
N GLY A 108 -11.81 9.83 0.59
CA GLY A 108 -11.70 11.01 1.45
C GLY A 108 -11.71 12.32 0.64
N GLU A 109 -11.64 13.45 1.36
CA GLU A 109 -11.78 14.81 0.81
C GLU A 109 -10.78 15.17 -0.30
N ILE A 110 -9.61 14.55 -0.31
CA ILE A 110 -8.52 14.82 -1.27
C ILE A 110 -8.18 13.61 -2.17
N GLY A 111 -9.11 12.66 -2.32
CA GLY A 111 -8.88 11.43 -3.09
C GLY A 111 -8.16 10.33 -2.31
N GLU A 112 -8.02 10.50 -0.98
CA GLU A 112 -7.43 9.49 -0.11
C GLU A 112 -8.35 8.29 0.05
N LEU A 113 -7.86 7.10 -0.27
CA LEU A 113 -8.61 5.88 -0.08
C LEU A 113 -8.48 5.37 1.37
N ARG A 114 -9.61 4.97 1.97
CA ARG A 114 -9.67 4.18 3.21
C ARG A 114 -10.29 2.84 2.94
N TYR A 115 -9.76 1.78 3.54
CA TYR A 115 -10.16 0.42 3.24
C TYR A 115 -10.98 -0.22 4.37
N PHE A 116 -12.09 -0.85 3.99
CA PHE A 116 -12.87 -1.72 4.84
C PHE A 116 -12.91 -3.12 4.23
N GLY A 117 -12.39 -4.11 4.96
CA GLY A 117 -12.37 -5.49 4.47
C GLY A 117 -13.76 -6.11 4.29
N ALA A 118 -13.82 -7.17 3.50
CA ALA A 118 -15.05 -7.90 3.15
C ALA A 118 -15.92 -8.32 4.34
N SER A 119 -15.32 -8.61 5.49
CA SER A 119 -16.03 -9.00 6.71
C SER A 119 -16.67 -7.82 7.45
N SER A 120 -16.45 -6.58 7.00
CA SER A 120 -16.96 -5.37 7.62
C SER A 120 -18.35 -5.02 7.08
N ASN A 121 -19.30 -4.73 7.97
CA ASN A 121 -20.60 -4.17 7.58
C ASN A 121 -20.45 -2.83 6.83
N PHE A 122 -19.33 -2.13 6.99
CA PHE A 122 -19.03 -0.89 6.26
C PHE A 122 -18.73 -1.12 4.76
N SER A 123 -18.46 -2.35 4.32
CA SER A 123 -18.31 -2.67 2.90
C SER A 123 -19.63 -2.60 2.13
N ILE A 124 -20.76 -2.79 2.82
CA ILE A 124 -22.12 -2.80 2.26
C ILE A 124 -22.73 -1.38 2.25
N VAL A 125 -22.31 -0.55 3.22
CA VAL A 125 -22.79 0.83 3.33
C VAL A 125 -22.19 1.63 2.19
N HIS A 126 -23.03 2.01 1.23
CA HIS A 126 -22.60 2.81 0.08
C HIS A 126 -21.83 4.05 0.55
N ASN A 127 -20.72 4.35 -0.16
CA ASN A 127 -19.62 5.28 0.13
C ASN A 127 -19.94 6.68 0.73
N HIS A 128 -21.20 7.05 0.94
CA HIS A 128 -21.65 8.38 1.33
C HIS A 128 -22.07 8.52 2.81
N ALA A 129 -22.18 7.43 3.58
CA ALA A 129 -22.66 7.51 4.97
C ALA A 129 -21.55 7.56 6.04
N ILE A 130 -20.30 7.24 5.69
CA ILE A 130 -19.19 7.21 6.65
C ILE A 130 -18.58 8.62 6.72
N LYS A 131 -18.75 9.30 7.85
CA LYS A 131 -18.05 10.56 8.11
C LYS A 131 -16.57 10.26 8.31
N VAL A 132 -15.75 10.76 7.41
CA VAL A 132 -14.29 10.62 7.45
C VAL A 132 -13.68 11.90 8.02
N PRO A 133 -12.82 11.84 9.06
CA PRO A 133 -12.09 13.01 9.54
C PRO A 133 -11.20 13.60 8.44
N SER A 134 -11.19 14.93 8.33
CA SER A 134 -10.41 15.67 7.33
C SER A 134 -8.90 15.58 7.62
N SER A 135 -8.14 15.03 6.68
CA SER A 135 -6.67 14.97 6.74
C SER A 135 -6.04 16.36 6.68
N ILE A 136 -6.63 17.29 5.91
CA ILE A 136 -6.19 18.69 5.85
C ILE A 136 -6.33 19.35 7.23
N GLN A 137 -7.49 19.20 7.89
CA GLN A 137 -7.70 19.80 9.21
C GLN A 137 -6.78 19.18 10.28
N ALA A 138 -6.56 17.87 10.23
CA ALA A 138 -5.62 17.19 11.12
C ALA A 138 -4.19 17.70 10.93
N ARG A 139 -3.73 17.83 9.67
CA ARG A 139 -2.43 18.40 9.33
C ARG A 139 -2.28 19.83 9.82
N ASN A 140 -3.27 20.69 9.58
CA ASN A 140 -3.22 22.10 9.99
C ASN A 140 -3.10 22.24 11.52
N ARG A 141 -3.86 21.44 12.29
CA ARG A 141 -3.71 21.39 13.75
C ARG A 141 -2.33 20.91 14.18
N GLY A 142 -1.79 19.90 13.49
CA GLY A 142 -0.44 19.40 13.74
C GLY A 142 0.63 20.47 13.52
N ILE A 143 0.55 21.19 12.40
CA ILE A 143 1.47 22.31 12.07
C ILE A 143 1.38 23.42 13.11
N GLU A 144 0.16 23.83 13.47
CA GLU A 144 -0.06 24.86 14.50
C GLU A 144 0.53 24.43 15.84
N ALA A 145 0.29 23.20 16.27
CA ALA A 145 0.85 22.66 17.51
C ALA A 145 2.38 22.60 17.49
N ALA A 146 2.98 22.20 16.37
CA ALA A 146 4.44 22.15 16.22
C ALA A 146 5.06 23.55 16.23
N ASN A 147 4.46 24.52 15.53
CA ASN A 147 4.93 25.91 15.51
C ASN A 147 4.90 26.58 16.90
N ASN A 148 4.03 26.11 17.79
CA ASN A 148 3.92 26.60 19.17
C ASN A 148 4.88 25.89 20.14
N MET A 149 5.70 24.93 19.67
CA MET A 149 6.70 24.29 20.52
C MET A 149 7.83 25.28 20.83
N PRO A 150 8.37 25.27 22.07
CA PRO A 150 9.47 26.15 22.45
C PRO A 150 10.75 25.90 21.63
N ASP A 151 10.99 24.65 21.26
CA ASP A 151 12.18 24.20 20.50
C ASP A 151 11.85 23.94 19.01
N PHE A 152 10.88 24.68 18.45
CA PHE A 152 10.59 24.61 17.03
C PHE A 152 11.75 25.21 16.21
N ILE A 153 12.22 24.47 15.22
CA ILE A 153 13.36 24.81 14.37
C ILE A 153 12.90 24.75 12.93
N THR A 154 13.09 25.86 12.22
CA THR A 154 13.04 25.90 10.76
C THR A 154 14.47 25.79 10.23
N PRO A 155 14.83 24.73 9.50
CA PRO A 155 16.17 24.59 8.93
C PRO A 155 16.40 25.63 7.84
N SER A 156 17.66 26.02 7.63
CA SER A 156 18.05 26.74 6.42
C SER A 156 17.87 25.85 5.19
N ASP A 157 17.73 26.43 4.00
CA ASP A 157 17.68 25.67 2.75
C ASP A 157 18.93 24.78 2.59
N GLU A 158 20.11 25.30 2.95
CA GLU A 158 21.37 24.56 2.91
C GLU A 158 21.36 23.33 3.82
N LEU A 159 20.88 23.48 5.07
CA LEU A 159 20.84 22.37 6.02
C LEU A 159 19.81 21.34 5.61
N ARG A 160 18.63 21.78 5.13
CA ARG A 160 17.60 20.91 4.57
C ARG A 160 18.19 20.09 3.43
N ASP A 161 18.87 20.74 2.48
CA ASP A 161 19.37 20.12 1.27
C ASP A 161 20.51 19.13 1.58
N HIS A 162 21.42 19.46 2.52
CA HIS A 162 22.43 18.54 3.06
C HIS A 162 21.80 17.27 3.65
N LEU A 163 20.75 17.43 4.46
CA LEU A 163 20.05 16.30 5.07
C LEU A 163 19.25 15.48 4.04
N LEU A 164 18.66 16.13 3.03
CA LEU A 164 18.00 15.43 1.92
C LEU A 164 19.00 14.61 1.10
N GLU A 165 20.18 15.14 0.78
CA GLU A 165 21.23 14.37 0.08
C GLU A 165 21.57 13.08 0.85
N ILE A 166 21.76 13.20 2.16
CA ILE A 166 22.00 12.06 3.06
C ILE A 166 20.83 11.07 3.02
N PHE A 167 19.59 11.56 3.09
CA PHE A 167 18.40 10.72 3.07
C PHE A 167 18.32 9.86 1.82
N TRP A 168 18.47 10.49 0.64
CA TRP A 168 18.37 9.79 -0.64
C TRP A 168 19.51 8.80 -0.81
N ARG A 169 20.73 9.19 -0.42
CA ARG A 169 21.93 8.36 -0.55
C ARG A 169 21.89 7.14 0.35
N TRP A 170 21.53 7.29 1.62
CA TRP A 170 21.71 6.24 2.63
C TRP A 170 20.40 5.63 3.08
N GLN A 171 19.44 6.43 3.54
CA GLN A 171 18.24 5.90 4.18
C GLN A 171 17.23 5.32 3.18
N ASN A 172 16.79 6.11 2.20
CA ASN A 172 15.75 5.66 1.27
C ASN A 172 16.25 4.58 0.29
N SER A 173 17.57 4.38 0.21
CA SER A 173 18.21 3.46 -0.74
C SER A 173 17.96 1.98 -0.47
N TRP A 174 17.84 1.58 0.80
CA TRP A 174 17.59 0.20 1.19
C TRP A 174 16.12 -0.06 1.51
N GLN A 175 15.43 0.94 2.07
CA GLN A 175 14.05 0.79 2.50
C GLN A 175 13.04 1.11 1.39
N TYR A 176 13.38 2.05 0.50
CA TYR A 176 12.53 2.62 -0.55
C TYR A 176 11.07 2.83 -0.12
N ILE A 177 10.86 3.82 0.75
CA ILE A 177 9.53 4.14 1.30
C ILE A 177 8.97 5.46 0.78
N VAL A 178 9.84 6.38 0.32
CA VAL A 178 9.43 7.66 -0.27
C VAL A 178 9.70 7.64 -1.78
N PRO A 179 8.69 7.87 -2.64
CA PRO A 179 8.88 8.06 -4.07
C PRO A 179 9.60 9.40 -4.30
N ARG A 180 10.90 9.34 -4.53
CA ARG A 180 11.80 10.49 -4.63
C ARG A 180 11.29 11.53 -5.62
N GLU A 181 10.90 11.11 -6.82
CA GLU A 181 10.52 12.02 -7.91
C GLU A 181 9.27 12.83 -7.55
N LEU A 182 8.29 12.21 -6.90
CA LEU A 182 7.09 12.88 -6.42
C LEU A 182 7.40 13.86 -5.30
N PHE A 183 8.22 13.44 -4.34
CA PHE A 183 8.64 14.29 -3.23
C PHE A 183 9.39 15.54 -3.72
N VAL A 184 10.37 15.35 -4.60
CA VAL A 184 11.23 16.43 -5.12
C VAL A 184 10.44 17.38 -6.02
N ARG A 185 9.54 16.84 -6.86
CA ARG A 185 8.65 17.65 -7.69
C ARG A 185 7.70 18.50 -6.85
N ASP A 186 7.15 17.93 -5.77
CA ASP A 186 6.31 18.68 -4.84
C ASP A 186 7.11 19.73 -4.05
N LEU A 187 8.32 19.40 -3.59
CA LEU A 187 9.18 20.33 -2.86
C LEU A 187 9.56 21.58 -3.68
N TYR A 188 9.98 21.40 -4.92
CA TYR A 188 10.58 22.48 -5.71
C TYR A 188 9.65 23.11 -6.75
N VAL A 189 8.70 22.36 -7.30
CA VAL A 189 7.90 22.78 -8.46
C VAL A 189 6.45 23.02 -8.08
N GLU A 190 5.74 21.99 -7.62
CA GLU A 190 4.30 22.07 -7.42
C GLU A 190 3.94 22.78 -6.11
N LYS A 191 4.69 22.51 -5.03
CA LYS A 191 4.52 23.10 -3.70
C LYS A 191 3.07 23.00 -3.20
N ASN A 192 2.41 21.89 -3.50
CA ASN A 192 1.03 21.64 -3.10
C ASN A 192 0.93 20.84 -1.79
N GLY A 193 2.05 20.26 -1.33
CA GLY A 193 2.13 19.53 -0.07
C GLY A 193 1.38 18.20 -0.10
N ARG A 194 1.23 17.59 -1.28
CA ARG A 194 0.62 16.27 -1.45
C ARG A 194 1.59 15.15 -1.10
N TYR A 195 2.86 15.27 -1.50
CA TYR A 195 3.90 14.25 -1.32
C TYR A 195 5.04 14.70 -0.42
N CYS A 196 5.27 16.01 -0.30
CA CYS A 196 6.23 16.63 0.59
C CYS A 196 5.50 17.38 1.72
N THR A 197 5.03 16.64 2.72
CA THR A 197 4.32 17.23 3.88
C THR A 197 5.28 17.70 4.96
N PRO A 198 4.89 18.68 5.82
CA PRO A 198 5.73 19.12 6.93
C PRO A 198 6.12 18.00 7.90
N LEU A 199 5.19 17.10 8.21
CA LEU A 199 5.45 15.91 9.03
C LEU A 199 6.49 14.99 8.39
N LEU A 200 6.35 14.69 7.10
CA LEU A 200 7.30 13.84 6.39
C LEU A 200 8.69 14.48 6.30
N MET A 201 8.74 15.77 5.98
CA MET A 201 10.00 16.52 5.95
C MET A 201 10.69 16.45 7.33
N ALA A 202 9.98 16.77 8.42
CA ALA A 202 10.56 16.70 9.76
C ALA A 202 11.06 15.30 10.12
N ALA A 203 10.33 14.24 9.77
CA ALA A 203 10.77 12.86 9.98
C ALA A 203 12.02 12.49 9.16
N ILE A 204 12.10 12.94 7.89
CA ILE A 204 13.28 12.77 7.04
C ILE A 204 14.49 13.49 7.63
N LEU A 205 14.33 14.74 8.08
CA LEU A 205 15.41 15.53 8.67
C LEU A 205 15.90 14.92 9.99
N ALA A 206 14.97 14.45 10.84
CA ALA A 206 15.31 13.74 12.07
C ALA A 206 16.16 12.49 11.80
N MET A 207 15.70 11.64 10.89
CA MET A 207 16.41 10.42 10.50
C MET A 207 17.79 10.73 9.91
N SER A 208 17.86 11.68 8.97
CA SER A 208 19.09 12.03 8.27
C SER A 208 20.13 12.67 9.18
N SER A 209 19.68 13.34 10.25
CA SER A 209 20.57 13.91 11.25
C SER A 209 21.44 12.86 11.92
N ARG A 210 20.97 11.61 12.05
CA ARG A 210 21.75 10.50 12.63
C ARG A 210 22.95 10.10 11.79
N TYR A 211 22.92 10.35 10.49
CA TYR A 211 24.02 10.08 9.57
C TYR A 211 24.94 11.30 9.36
N SER A 212 24.56 12.48 9.87
CA SER A 212 25.30 13.72 9.67
C SER A 212 26.32 13.94 10.79
N PRO A 213 27.57 14.36 10.48
CA PRO A 213 28.57 14.68 11.49
C PRO A 213 28.40 16.10 12.08
N ARG A 214 27.45 16.90 11.59
CA ARG A 214 27.30 18.30 12.01
C ARG A 214 26.79 18.41 13.45
N LEU A 215 27.51 19.15 14.29
CA LEU A 215 27.18 19.32 15.71
C LEU A 215 25.92 20.16 15.94
N GLU A 216 25.57 21.06 15.01
CA GLU A 216 24.35 21.88 15.10
C GLU A 216 23.04 21.07 15.11
N LEU A 217 23.10 19.81 14.71
CA LEU A 217 21.96 18.89 14.70
C LEU A 217 21.74 18.19 16.04
N ARG A 218 22.67 18.35 16.99
CA ARG A 218 22.65 17.71 18.31
C ARG A 218 22.16 18.71 19.35
N THR A 219 21.22 18.30 20.19
CA THR A 219 20.79 19.12 21.35
C THR A 219 21.89 19.12 22.42
N ASP A 220 22.64 18.03 22.53
CA ASP A 220 23.90 17.94 23.28
C ASP A 220 25.06 17.65 22.31
N PRO A 221 25.98 18.60 22.07
CA PRO A 221 27.12 18.40 21.16
C PRO A 221 27.97 17.16 21.47
N ASP A 222 28.04 16.77 22.74
CA ASP A 222 28.84 15.66 23.24
C ASP A 222 28.12 14.30 23.15
N ASP A 223 26.81 14.29 22.88
CA ASP A 223 26.02 13.06 22.70
C ASP A 223 25.47 12.93 21.26
N ALA A 224 26.04 11.99 20.50
CA ALA A 224 25.61 11.70 19.13
C ALA A 224 24.18 11.12 19.01
N ASN A 225 23.60 10.61 20.10
CA ASN A 225 22.22 10.12 20.11
C ASN A 225 21.19 11.27 20.13
N THR A 226 21.60 12.49 20.45
CA THR A 226 20.72 13.66 20.39
C THR A 226 20.56 14.25 19.00
N ALA A 227 21.31 13.74 18.01
CA ALA A 227 21.24 14.23 16.64
C ALA A 227 19.82 14.07 16.07
N GLY A 228 19.19 15.17 15.66
CA GLY A 228 17.84 15.16 15.08
C GLY A 228 16.69 15.15 16.09
N GLU A 229 16.97 15.21 17.40
CA GLU A 229 15.94 15.16 18.44
C GLU A 229 14.88 16.25 18.29
N ALA A 230 15.29 17.48 17.98
CA ALA A 230 14.36 18.60 17.76
C ALA A 230 13.40 18.35 16.59
N PHE A 231 13.89 17.81 15.46
CA PHE A 231 13.05 17.45 14.33
C PHE A 231 12.13 16.26 14.65
N ALA A 232 12.64 15.26 15.39
CA ALA A 232 11.84 14.13 15.84
C ALA A 232 10.71 14.58 16.78
N ALA A 233 10.98 15.54 17.66
CA ALA A 233 9.98 16.13 18.55
C ALA A 233 8.89 16.88 17.78
N GLN A 234 9.26 17.71 16.81
CA GLN A 234 8.29 18.40 15.93
C GLN A 234 7.44 17.41 15.13
N ALA A 235 8.06 16.40 14.54
CA ALA A 235 7.38 15.35 13.79
C ALA A 235 6.41 14.56 14.69
N LYS A 236 6.83 14.20 15.91
CA LYS A 236 5.97 13.55 16.90
C LYS A 236 4.75 14.39 17.27
N THR A 237 4.92 15.70 17.44
CA THR A 237 3.82 16.64 17.71
C THR A 237 2.84 16.71 16.55
N MET A 238 3.33 16.83 15.31
CA MET A 238 2.45 16.81 14.12
C MET A 238 1.71 15.48 13.97
N LEU A 239 2.41 14.36 14.17
CA LEU A 239 1.85 13.01 14.08
C LEU A 239 0.69 12.78 15.05
N HIS A 240 0.75 13.37 16.25
CA HIS A 240 -0.32 13.25 17.25
C HIS A 240 -1.68 13.68 16.70
N TYR A 241 -1.72 14.67 15.81
CA TYR A 241 -2.95 15.13 15.17
C TYR A 241 -3.22 14.38 13.86
N GLU A 242 -2.19 14.20 13.03
CA GLU A 242 -2.35 13.52 11.73
C GLU A 242 -2.77 12.05 11.88
N CYS A 243 -2.51 11.39 13.01
CA CYS A 243 -2.98 10.02 13.22
C CYS A 243 -4.51 9.88 13.30
N GLU A 244 -5.25 10.97 13.54
CA GLU A 244 -6.71 10.98 13.47
C GLU A 244 -7.23 10.81 12.03
N ALA A 245 -6.43 11.24 11.05
CA ALA A 245 -6.75 11.22 9.62
C ALA A 245 -5.48 11.01 8.80
N PRO A 246 -4.89 9.80 8.85
CA PRO A 246 -3.58 9.56 8.26
C PRO A 246 -3.64 9.61 6.73
N THR A 247 -2.53 10.04 6.14
CA THR A 247 -2.29 10.10 4.70
C THR A 247 -1.16 9.13 4.33
N THR A 248 -0.92 8.90 3.03
CA THR A 248 0.25 8.11 2.60
C THR A 248 1.56 8.70 3.15
N SER A 249 1.73 10.02 3.13
CA SER A 249 2.91 10.69 3.72
C SER A 249 2.96 10.57 5.24
N THR A 250 1.83 10.50 5.93
CA THR A 250 1.78 10.23 7.38
C THR A 250 2.31 8.84 7.70
N VAL A 251 2.00 7.83 6.87
CA VAL A 251 2.56 6.47 6.99
C VAL A 251 4.08 6.48 6.83
N GLN A 252 4.56 7.12 5.75
CA GLN A 252 5.99 7.26 5.48
C GLN A 252 6.74 7.92 6.64
N ALA A 253 6.20 9.03 7.16
CA ALA A 253 6.79 9.76 8.27
C ALA A 253 6.81 8.95 9.57
N THR A 254 5.72 8.23 9.87
CA THR A 254 5.61 7.39 11.07
C THR A 254 6.63 6.25 11.03
N ALA A 255 6.81 5.62 9.86
CA ALA A 255 7.80 4.58 9.66
C ALA A 255 9.24 5.10 9.87
N LEU A 256 9.56 6.26 9.31
CA LEU A 256 10.87 6.91 9.50
C LEU A 256 11.11 7.31 10.96
N LEU A 257 10.07 7.78 11.67
CA LEU A 257 10.17 8.05 13.11
C LEU A 257 10.43 6.77 13.92
N GLY A 258 9.80 5.65 13.56
CA GLY A 258 10.07 4.37 14.22
C GLY A 258 11.52 3.94 14.08
N LEU A 259 12.07 4.06 12.86
CA LEU A 259 13.50 3.85 12.66
C LEU A 259 14.35 4.84 13.45
N TYR A 260 13.96 6.12 13.55
CA TYR A 260 14.73 7.12 14.30
C TYR A 260 14.89 6.67 15.74
N TRP A 261 13.80 6.26 16.38
CA TRP A 261 13.85 5.74 17.75
C TRP A 261 14.71 4.48 17.88
N ALA A 262 14.65 3.57 16.90
CA ALA A 262 15.51 2.39 16.88
C ALA A 262 17.00 2.76 16.81
N THR A 263 17.35 3.76 16.00
CA THR A 263 18.76 4.18 15.86
C THR A 263 19.36 4.79 17.13
N ILE A 264 18.55 5.22 18.10
CA ILE A 264 19.02 5.71 19.42
C ILE A 264 18.82 4.67 20.53
N ASP A 265 18.83 3.38 20.15
CA ASP A 265 18.67 2.22 21.03
C ASP A 265 17.32 2.17 21.78
N ASN A 266 16.31 2.93 21.34
CA ASN A 266 14.96 2.87 21.89
C ASN A 266 14.09 1.92 21.08
N GLU A 267 14.50 0.64 21.03
CA GLU A 267 13.88 -0.39 20.19
C GLU A 267 12.40 -0.64 20.53
N GLY A 268 12.03 -0.48 21.80
CA GLY A 268 10.64 -0.58 22.23
C GLY A 268 9.76 0.48 21.56
N LEU A 269 10.21 1.73 21.54
CA LEU A 269 9.48 2.82 20.91
C LEU A 269 9.54 2.71 19.38
N GLY A 270 10.69 2.32 18.82
CA GLY A 270 10.84 2.06 17.40
C GLY A 270 9.82 1.05 16.88
N PHE A 271 9.68 -0.08 17.58
CA PHE A 271 8.67 -1.10 17.26
C PHE A 271 7.24 -0.55 17.26
N MET A 272 6.90 0.28 18.25
CA MET A 272 5.54 0.82 18.37
C MET A 272 5.20 1.76 17.22
N TYR A 273 6.15 2.59 16.78
CA TYR A 273 5.94 3.48 15.64
C TYR A 273 5.91 2.72 14.31
N ILE A 274 6.77 1.70 14.13
CA ILE A 274 6.70 0.83 12.94
C ILE A 274 5.33 0.12 12.90
N GLY A 275 4.87 -0.46 14.02
CA GLY A 275 3.54 -1.05 14.10
C GLY A 275 2.40 -0.06 13.86
N MET A 276 2.54 1.19 14.31
CA MET A 276 1.60 2.28 14.00
C MET A 276 1.56 2.58 12.50
N ALA A 277 2.72 2.69 11.85
CA ALA A 277 2.81 2.87 10.40
C ALA A 277 2.16 1.71 9.64
N THR A 278 2.41 0.46 10.05
CA THR A 278 1.77 -0.74 9.49
C THR A 278 0.25 -0.68 9.61
N ARG A 279 -0.29 -0.32 10.77
CA ARG A 279 -1.75 -0.20 10.96
C ARG A 279 -2.35 0.94 10.14
N MET A 280 -1.67 2.07 10.01
CA MET A 280 -2.10 3.16 9.12
C MET A 280 -2.11 2.72 7.65
N ALA A 281 -1.08 2.00 7.20
CA ALA A 281 -1.02 1.46 5.84
C ALA A 281 -2.19 0.51 5.54
N MET A 282 -2.55 -0.34 6.51
CA MET A 282 -3.72 -1.23 6.41
C MET A 282 -5.03 -0.44 6.37
N ASN A 283 -5.18 0.56 7.24
CA ASN A 283 -6.36 1.44 7.29
C ASN A 283 -6.59 2.21 5.96
N LEU A 284 -5.51 2.61 5.29
CA LEU A 284 -5.56 3.27 3.98
C LEU A 284 -5.65 2.29 2.81
N GLY A 285 -5.64 0.98 3.09
CA GLY A 285 -5.64 -0.07 2.07
C GLY A 285 -4.45 -0.01 1.13
N LEU A 286 -3.26 0.41 1.60
CA LEU A 286 -2.07 0.46 0.75
C LEU A 286 -1.64 -0.94 0.28
N HIS A 287 -2.03 -1.97 1.02
CA HIS A 287 -1.84 -3.39 0.70
C HIS A 287 -2.75 -3.90 -0.42
N CYS A 288 -3.78 -3.12 -0.80
CA CYS A 288 -4.79 -3.52 -1.78
C CYS A 288 -4.54 -2.86 -3.14
N ASP A 289 -4.78 -3.59 -4.23
CA ASP A 289 -4.72 -3.04 -5.59
C ASP A 289 -5.77 -1.95 -5.79
N CYS A 290 -5.32 -0.74 -6.12
CA CYS A 290 -6.18 0.40 -6.44
C CYS A 290 -6.25 0.71 -7.94
N SER A 291 -5.74 -0.16 -8.82
CA SER A 291 -5.82 -0.01 -10.29
C SER A 291 -7.25 0.22 -10.81
N PRO A 292 -8.31 -0.41 -10.27
CA PRO A 292 -9.69 -0.12 -10.70
C PRO A 292 -10.16 1.30 -10.38
N TYR A 293 -9.61 1.93 -9.33
CA TYR A 293 -9.92 3.32 -8.98
C TYR A 293 -9.12 4.30 -9.85
N ALA A 294 -7.90 3.92 -10.23
CA ALA A 294 -7.10 4.67 -11.19
C ALA A 294 -7.74 4.69 -12.59
N SER A 295 -8.25 3.55 -13.07
CA SER A 295 -8.94 3.48 -14.37
C SER A 295 -10.25 4.29 -14.40
N LYS A 296 -10.93 4.42 -13.25
CA LYS A 296 -12.10 5.31 -13.06
C LYS A 296 -11.71 6.78 -12.85
N GLY A 297 -10.41 7.13 -12.84
CA GLY A 297 -9.91 8.50 -12.65
C GLY A 297 -10.09 9.05 -11.23
N LEU A 298 -10.36 8.19 -10.25
CA LEU A 298 -10.57 8.58 -8.85
C LEU A 298 -9.26 8.71 -8.06
N VAL A 299 -8.20 8.07 -8.56
CA VAL A 299 -6.84 8.09 -7.99
C VAL A 299 -5.87 8.34 -9.13
N SER A 300 -4.91 9.25 -8.95
CA SER A 300 -3.91 9.52 -9.99
C SER A 300 -2.86 8.42 -10.05
N ASP A 301 -2.19 8.23 -11.20
CA ASP A 301 -1.09 7.27 -11.32
C ASP A 301 0.06 7.56 -10.33
N ASP A 302 0.32 8.84 -10.05
CA ASP A 302 1.30 9.25 -9.04
C ASP A 302 0.87 8.82 -7.63
N ASP A 303 -0.42 8.88 -7.30
CA ASP A 303 -0.92 8.37 -6.03
C ASP A 303 -0.82 6.85 -5.96
N VAL A 304 -1.10 6.13 -7.06
CA VAL A 304 -0.94 4.66 -7.12
C VAL A 304 0.51 4.30 -6.82
N GLU A 305 1.47 4.95 -7.48
CA GLU A 305 2.88 4.71 -7.24
C GLU A 305 3.27 5.04 -5.79
N ALA A 306 2.86 6.20 -5.27
CA ALA A 306 3.15 6.58 -3.89
C ALA A 306 2.59 5.57 -2.87
N ARG A 307 1.38 5.05 -3.11
CA ARG A 307 0.76 4.01 -2.28
C ARG A 307 1.56 2.72 -2.33
N ASN A 308 1.96 2.28 -3.52
CA ASN A 308 2.74 1.05 -3.72
C ASN A 308 4.12 1.15 -3.05
N VAL A 309 4.87 2.23 -3.33
CA VAL A 309 6.20 2.47 -2.72
C VAL A 309 6.09 2.45 -1.20
N THR A 310 5.10 3.16 -0.65
CA THR A 310 4.90 3.23 0.80
C THR A 310 4.57 1.87 1.40
N PHE A 311 3.66 1.11 0.78
CA PHE A 311 3.28 -0.20 1.28
C PHE A 311 4.48 -1.15 1.33
N TRP A 312 5.21 -1.27 0.22
CA TRP A 312 6.34 -2.18 0.14
C TRP A 312 7.50 -1.75 1.05
N GLY A 313 7.74 -0.45 1.21
CA GLY A 313 8.71 0.05 2.19
C GLY A 313 8.32 -0.26 3.64
N VAL A 314 7.03 -0.19 3.98
CA VAL A 314 6.52 -0.62 5.30
C VAL A 314 6.60 -2.13 5.47
N TYR A 315 6.33 -2.92 4.41
CA TYR A 315 6.48 -4.38 4.43
C TYR A 315 7.91 -4.82 4.76
N VAL A 316 8.89 -4.22 4.09
CA VAL A 316 10.32 -4.49 4.38
C VAL A 316 10.65 -4.17 5.84
N LEU A 317 10.17 -3.03 6.36
CA LEU A 317 10.41 -2.66 7.75
C LEU A 317 9.78 -3.62 8.75
N ASP A 318 8.49 -3.97 8.58
CA ASP A 318 7.81 -4.89 9.48
C ASP A 318 8.56 -6.22 9.55
N LYS A 319 8.96 -6.78 8.40
CA LYS A 319 9.70 -8.05 8.34
C LYS A 319 11.10 -7.95 8.94
N PHE A 320 11.92 -6.97 8.55
CA PHE A 320 13.30 -6.85 9.06
C PHE A 320 13.34 -6.61 10.57
N TYR A 321 12.45 -5.76 11.06
CA TYR A 321 12.46 -5.37 12.46
C TYR A 321 11.92 -6.50 13.35
N CYS A 322 10.88 -7.21 12.89
CA CYS A 322 10.39 -8.42 13.54
C CYS A 322 11.44 -9.55 13.54
N LEU A 323 12.11 -9.78 12.40
CA LEU A 323 13.20 -10.75 12.30
C LEU A 323 14.35 -10.42 13.26
N GLY A 324 14.80 -9.16 13.29
CA GLY A 324 15.91 -8.72 14.15
C GLY A 324 15.61 -8.83 15.65
N MET A 325 14.36 -8.68 16.05
CA MET A 325 13.93 -8.76 17.45
C MET A 325 13.29 -10.10 17.86
N GLY A 326 13.16 -11.07 16.94
CA GLY A 326 12.45 -12.33 17.20
C GLY A 326 10.97 -12.12 17.56
N ARG A 327 10.30 -11.19 16.88
CA ARG A 327 8.86 -10.93 17.04
C ARG A 327 8.09 -11.39 15.79
N PRO A 328 6.81 -11.75 15.90
CA PRO A 328 6.02 -12.07 14.72
C PRO A 328 5.76 -10.83 13.87
N ALA A 329 5.86 -10.98 12.55
CA ALA A 329 5.48 -9.94 11.61
C ALA A 329 3.96 -9.67 11.64
N SER A 330 3.57 -8.40 11.48
CA SER A 330 2.17 -8.00 11.47
C SER A 330 1.52 -8.23 10.11
N ILE A 331 2.30 -8.08 9.03
CA ILE A 331 1.80 -8.19 7.66
C ILE A 331 1.87 -9.64 7.19
N GLN A 332 0.73 -10.11 6.73
CA GLN A 332 0.54 -11.45 6.21
C GLN A 332 0.39 -11.39 4.68
N GLU A 333 1.19 -12.17 3.96
CA GLU A 333 1.33 -12.08 2.50
C GLU A 333 0.01 -12.33 1.77
N TYR A 334 -0.84 -13.22 2.30
CA TYR A 334 -2.13 -13.54 1.67
C TYR A 334 -3.14 -12.37 1.65
N ASN A 335 -2.88 -11.30 2.42
CA ASN A 335 -3.70 -10.08 2.38
C ASN A 335 -3.20 -9.08 1.33
N ILE A 336 -2.03 -9.31 0.73
CA ILE A 336 -1.42 -8.36 -0.20
C ILE A 336 -1.98 -8.62 -1.61
N THR A 337 -2.69 -7.64 -2.15
CA THR A 337 -3.15 -7.67 -3.56
C THR A 337 -2.55 -6.56 -4.39
N THR A 338 -1.92 -5.56 -3.76
CA THR A 338 -1.29 -4.45 -4.48
C THR A 338 -0.11 -4.90 -5.34
N THR A 339 0.17 -4.11 -6.38
CA THR A 339 1.30 -4.36 -7.28
C THR A 339 2.59 -3.77 -6.73
N LYS A 340 3.72 -4.28 -7.23
CA LYS A 340 5.03 -3.69 -6.95
C LYS A 340 5.16 -2.30 -7.60
N PRO A 341 5.92 -1.36 -7.00
CA PRO A 341 6.17 -0.06 -7.60
C PRO A 341 6.85 -0.21 -8.96
N LYS A 342 6.54 0.67 -9.89
CA LYS A 342 7.02 0.57 -11.27
C LYS A 342 8.16 1.55 -11.58
N GLY A 343 8.39 2.54 -10.72
CA GLY A 343 9.40 3.59 -10.93
C GLY A 343 9.13 4.47 -12.14
N LEU A 344 7.88 4.54 -12.60
CA LEU A 344 7.51 5.24 -13.84
C LEU A 344 7.35 6.75 -13.67
N VAL A 345 7.63 7.30 -12.47
CA VAL A 345 7.49 8.73 -12.22
C VAL A 345 8.58 9.48 -12.97
N GLN A 346 8.15 10.34 -13.89
CA GLN A 346 9.07 11.15 -14.67
C GLN A 346 9.71 12.25 -13.83
N HIS A 347 11.01 12.45 -14.00
CA HIS A 347 11.68 13.63 -13.47
C HIS A 347 11.04 14.89 -14.05
N SER A 348 10.81 15.89 -13.20
CA SER A 348 10.31 17.18 -13.66
C SER A 348 11.42 17.92 -14.44
N PRO A 349 11.16 18.38 -15.67
CA PRO A 349 12.14 19.14 -16.45
C PRO A 349 12.36 20.57 -15.89
N LEU A 350 11.61 20.96 -14.87
CA LEU A 350 11.67 22.30 -14.25
C LEU A 350 12.65 22.37 -13.06
N LEU A 351 13.29 21.26 -12.69
CA LEU A 351 14.30 21.25 -11.63
C LEU A 351 15.59 21.91 -12.13
N SER A 352 16.25 22.69 -11.26
CA SER A 352 17.59 23.18 -11.52
C SER A 352 18.62 22.04 -11.42
N ASP A 353 19.79 22.21 -12.04
CA ASP A 353 20.88 21.22 -11.96
C ASP A 353 21.26 20.90 -10.51
N HIS A 354 21.28 21.92 -9.65
CA HIS A 354 21.56 21.77 -8.23
C HIS A 354 20.49 20.94 -7.49
N GLN A 355 19.20 21.21 -7.75
CA GLN A 355 18.09 20.45 -7.16
C GLN A 355 18.11 18.99 -7.60
N LEU A 356 18.46 18.75 -8.87
CA LEU A 356 18.61 17.41 -9.41
C LEU A 356 19.79 16.69 -8.73
N GLU A 357 20.94 17.36 -8.59
CA GLU A 357 22.14 16.81 -7.94
C GLU A 357 21.87 16.40 -6.48
N ILE A 358 21.38 17.32 -5.64
CA ILE A 358 21.05 17.05 -4.22
C ILE A 358 20.09 15.87 -4.09
N SER A 359 19.12 15.81 -4.99
CA SER A 359 18.09 14.80 -4.91
C SER A 359 18.63 13.44 -5.38
N THR A 360 19.58 13.39 -6.32
CA THR A 360 19.98 12.14 -6.98
C THR A 360 20.93 11.33 -6.09
N PRO A 361 20.54 10.11 -5.67
CA PRO A 361 21.43 9.28 -4.89
C PRO A 361 22.67 8.91 -5.72
N PHE A 362 23.85 9.03 -5.09
CA PHE A 362 25.11 8.60 -5.67
C PHE A 362 25.84 7.64 -4.73
N PRO A 363 26.37 6.49 -5.20
CA PRO A 363 26.39 6.03 -6.59
C PRO A 363 25.00 5.70 -7.13
N THR A 364 24.82 5.73 -8.46
CA THR A 364 23.54 5.43 -9.12
C THR A 364 23.03 4.09 -8.62
N SER A 365 21.97 4.16 -7.85
CA SER A 365 21.51 3.07 -7.03
C SER A 365 20.33 2.40 -7.72
N HIS A 366 20.42 1.07 -7.90
CA HIS A 366 19.32 0.19 -8.32
C HIS A 366 18.26 0.06 -7.21
N ILE A 367 17.84 1.18 -6.59
CA ILE A 367 17.02 1.21 -5.36
C ILE A 367 15.73 0.43 -5.57
N LEU A 368 15.03 0.73 -6.66
CA LEU A 368 13.77 0.08 -6.97
C LEU A 368 13.97 -1.42 -7.15
N GLU A 369 14.91 -1.83 -8.02
CA GLU A 369 15.17 -3.25 -8.28
C GLU A 369 15.63 -3.99 -7.02
N ASN A 370 16.55 -3.41 -6.25
CA ASN A 370 17.04 -3.96 -4.99
C ASN A 370 15.91 -4.12 -3.98
N SER A 371 15.09 -3.08 -3.79
CA SER A 371 13.90 -3.13 -2.93
C SER A 371 12.95 -4.24 -3.38
N MET A 372 12.73 -4.40 -4.69
CA MET A 372 11.86 -5.46 -5.21
C MET A 372 12.41 -6.85 -4.98
N TYR A 373 13.71 -7.06 -5.17
CA TYR A 373 14.36 -8.33 -4.85
C TYR A 373 14.36 -8.60 -3.34
N THR A 374 14.52 -7.57 -2.49
CA THR A 374 14.37 -7.71 -1.04
C THR A 374 12.97 -8.18 -0.68
N CYS A 375 11.93 -7.59 -1.27
CA CYS A 375 10.55 -8.03 -1.06
C CYS A 375 10.33 -9.48 -1.51
N GLU A 376 10.87 -9.88 -2.67
CA GLU A 376 10.78 -11.27 -3.15
C GLU A 376 11.43 -12.26 -2.20
N LEU A 377 12.62 -11.92 -1.69
CA LEU A 377 13.33 -12.74 -0.71
C LEU A 377 12.53 -12.88 0.59
N LEU A 378 11.98 -11.76 1.09
CA LEU A 378 11.18 -11.76 2.31
C LEU A 378 9.89 -12.57 2.16
N ILE A 379 9.21 -12.49 1.01
CA ILE A 379 8.03 -13.32 0.72
C ILE A 379 8.42 -14.80 0.65
N ALA A 380 9.48 -15.14 -0.08
CA ALA A 380 9.92 -16.53 -0.24
C ALA A 380 10.36 -17.17 1.09
N THR A 381 10.80 -16.35 2.04
CA THR A 381 11.26 -16.79 3.36
C THR A 381 10.21 -16.62 4.46
N SER A 382 9.02 -16.06 4.15
CA SER A 382 8.06 -15.64 5.17
C SER A 382 7.57 -16.81 6.03
N GLU A 383 7.28 -17.97 5.43
CA GLU A 383 6.85 -19.16 6.18
C GLU A 383 7.90 -19.64 7.18
N VAL A 384 9.18 -19.50 6.84
CA VAL A 384 10.29 -19.86 7.74
C VAL A 384 10.43 -18.80 8.82
N ILE A 385 10.39 -17.53 8.45
CA ILE A 385 10.49 -16.40 9.38
C ILE A 385 9.36 -16.44 10.42
N ASP A 386 8.14 -16.75 10.00
CA ASP A 386 6.96 -16.80 10.87
C ASP A 386 6.97 -18.04 11.80
N GLN A 387 7.86 -19.01 11.57
CA GLN A 387 8.02 -20.21 12.40
C GLN A 387 9.19 -20.13 13.40
N LEU A 388 10.07 -19.12 13.29
CA LEU A 388 11.16 -18.85 14.22
C LEU A 388 10.63 -18.16 15.49
#